data_AF-A0A7M5WW64-F1
#
_entry.id   AF-A0A7M5WW64-F1
#
_cell.length_a   1.000
_cell.length_b   1.000
_cell.length_c   1.000
_cell.angle_alpha   90.00
_cell.angle_beta   90.00
_cell.angle_gamma   90.00
#
_symmetry.space_group_name_H-M   'P 1'
#
loop_
_entity.id
_entity.type
_entity.pdbx_description
1 polymer ?
#
loop_
_entity_poly.entity_id
_entity_poly.type
_entity_poly.pdbx_seq_one_letter_code
_entity_poly.pdbx_strand_id
1 'polypeptide(L)'
;MDKNSNGGVKAECNKKAIEYLQSIDFKALGRTVFTDHLATVSEAGKNIGELTVSVSETVRGDEICYYVHAQSHGVLDGVPMGTSVTAYITRGVVTLEQTQHEYIKFTNKPLDKKTIVVKEGDKLRVKKITSAGRDVSENELTYTLNHEKGFVSEGANIILQRIMCQRNDVPENAKFLALDNASCLTTMRYAKLPERTTTIADSTLALFGIEREVLGMESLTVRWNTHFLEGGYMATRETIGSSVRMQLIQLPTKDGQPKKGEKSVSARNDLHWEADMQMTSHYIERKEKLINDHKTYVRHKPELRALLEDFCQFVLLRKPDDVCSFASDYFASFSTKIKPPTLPSNAEEKQRLNP
;
A
#
# COMPACT_ATOMS: atom_id res chain seq x y z
N MET A 1 -2.30 -29.05 -18.59
CA MET A 1 -3.40 -29.01 -19.56
C MET A 1 -3.75 -27.55 -19.75
N ASP A 2 -3.16 -26.96 -20.79
CA ASP A 2 -3.26 -25.54 -21.10
C ASP A 2 -4.66 -25.23 -21.61
N LYS A 3 -5.50 -24.64 -20.76
CA LYS A 3 -6.71 -23.96 -21.22
C LYS A 3 -6.33 -22.55 -21.63
N ASN A 4 -5.86 -22.41 -22.87
CA ASN A 4 -5.81 -21.09 -23.51
C ASN A 4 -6.22 -21.23 -24.98
N SER A 5 -7.48 -21.59 -25.17
CA SER A 5 -8.17 -21.56 -26.47
C SER A 5 -9.55 -20.94 -26.29
N ASN A 6 -9.56 -19.62 -26.09
CA ASN A 6 -10.68 -18.75 -26.45
C ASN A 6 -10.04 -17.44 -26.94
N GLY A 7 -10.53 -16.89 -28.05
CA GLY A 7 -9.96 -15.76 -28.79
C GLY A 7 -10.02 -14.40 -28.07
N GLY A 8 -9.54 -14.33 -26.83
CA GLY A 8 -9.26 -13.09 -26.11
C GLY A 8 -7.90 -12.53 -26.53
N VAL A 9 -7.78 -11.21 -26.56
CA VAL A 9 -6.55 -10.47 -26.92
C VAL A 9 -5.41 -10.88 -25.99
N LYS A 10 -4.45 -11.71 -26.40
CA LYS A 10 -3.37 -12.13 -25.49
C LYS A 10 -2.59 -10.91 -24.94
N ALA A 11 -2.29 -10.89 -23.64
CA ALA A 11 -1.41 -9.88 -23.04
C ALA A 11 -0.06 -9.83 -23.78
N GLU A 12 0.37 -8.63 -24.15
CA GLU A 12 1.52 -8.41 -25.04
C GLU A 12 2.54 -7.47 -24.39
N CYS A 13 3.78 -7.92 -24.29
CA CYS A 13 4.94 -7.06 -24.05
C CYS A 13 5.78 -6.95 -25.31
N ASN A 14 6.30 -5.77 -25.63
CA ASN A 14 7.21 -5.59 -26.76
C ASN A 14 8.62 -5.19 -26.34
N LYS A 15 9.55 -5.29 -27.31
CA LYS A 15 10.98 -4.98 -27.11
C LYS A 15 11.21 -3.56 -26.59
N LYS A 16 10.46 -2.58 -27.11
CA LYS A 16 10.52 -1.17 -26.69
C LYS A 16 10.26 -1.00 -25.19
N ALA A 17 9.24 -1.68 -24.64
CA ALA A 17 8.94 -1.61 -23.21
C ALA A 17 10.09 -2.18 -22.36
N ILE A 18 10.66 -3.32 -22.79
CA ILE A 18 11.78 -3.97 -22.10
C ILE A 18 13.02 -3.07 -22.13
N GLU A 19 13.36 -2.53 -23.31
CA GLU A 19 14.49 -1.61 -23.48
C GLU A 19 14.31 -0.33 -22.65
N TYR A 20 13.09 0.21 -22.58
CA TYR A 20 12.79 1.37 -21.75
C TYR A 20 13.05 1.10 -20.27
N LEU A 21 12.55 -0.02 -19.72
CA LEU A 21 12.81 -0.39 -18.33
C LEU A 21 14.30 -0.61 -18.05
N GLN A 22 15.01 -1.25 -18.98
CA GLN A 22 16.46 -1.48 -18.86
C GLN A 22 17.29 -0.20 -18.96
N SER A 23 16.75 0.86 -19.59
CA SER A 23 17.40 2.16 -19.67
C SER A 23 17.32 2.99 -18.38
N ILE A 24 16.56 2.54 -17.38
CA ILE A 24 16.36 3.28 -16.13
C ILE A 24 17.60 3.13 -15.26
N ASP A 25 18.25 4.25 -14.97
CA ASP A 25 19.42 4.30 -14.12
C ASP A 25 19.08 4.69 -12.66
N PHE A 26 20.05 4.49 -11.78
CA PHE A 26 19.91 4.81 -10.36
C PHE A 26 19.66 6.31 -10.11
N LYS A 27 20.17 7.20 -10.97
CA LYS A 27 20.02 8.65 -10.81
C LYS A 27 18.59 9.10 -11.09
N ALA A 28 17.95 8.54 -12.11
CA ALA A 28 16.55 8.76 -12.43
C ALA A 28 15.65 8.26 -11.29
N LEU A 29 15.95 7.09 -10.73
CA LEU A 29 15.21 6.53 -9.61
C LEU A 29 15.32 7.37 -8.33
N GLY A 30 16.53 7.80 -7.96
CA GLY A 30 16.75 8.64 -6.77
C GLY A 30 15.99 9.97 -6.84
N ARG A 31 15.77 10.52 -8.05
CA ARG A 31 14.95 11.72 -8.26
C ARG A 31 13.44 11.48 -8.14
N THR A 32 12.99 10.23 -8.04
CA THR A 32 11.58 9.90 -7.77
C THR A 32 11.26 9.86 -6.28
N VAL A 33 12.24 10.05 -5.39
CA VAL A 33 12.09 9.90 -3.93
C VAL A 33 11.52 11.18 -3.32
N PHE A 34 10.20 11.30 -3.33
CA PHE A 34 9.46 12.40 -2.72
C PHE A 34 7.98 12.03 -2.51
N THR A 35 7.27 12.90 -1.81
CA THR A 35 5.84 12.76 -1.51
C THR A 35 5.01 13.80 -2.27
N ASP A 36 3.93 13.34 -2.90
CA ASP A 36 2.87 14.17 -3.44
C ASP A 36 1.69 14.23 -2.46
N HIS A 37 1.06 15.40 -2.36
CA HIS A 37 -0.20 15.61 -1.64
C HIS A 37 -1.18 16.32 -2.56
N LEU A 38 -2.32 15.70 -2.83
CA LEU A 38 -3.39 16.23 -3.68
C LEU A 38 -4.71 16.15 -2.94
N ALA A 39 -5.63 17.07 -3.24
CA ALA A 39 -7.02 16.93 -2.83
C ALA A 39 -7.81 16.14 -3.85
N THR A 40 -8.78 15.37 -3.38
CA THR A 40 -9.80 14.73 -4.21
C THR A 40 -10.98 15.66 -4.31
N VAL A 41 -11.30 16.10 -5.52
CA VAL A 41 -12.29 17.13 -5.81
C VAL A 41 -13.40 16.52 -6.69
N SER A 42 -14.66 16.72 -6.29
CA SER A 42 -15.83 16.36 -7.08
C SER A 42 -15.99 17.25 -8.33
N GLU A 43 -16.84 16.86 -9.28
CA GLU A 43 -17.25 17.71 -10.41
C GLU A 43 -17.74 19.11 -9.99
N ALA A 44 -18.39 19.22 -8.83
CA ALA A 44 -18.86 20.49 -8.28
C ALA A 44 -17.75 21.36 -7.63
N GLY A 45 -16.48 20.95 -7.70
CA GLY A 45 -15.36 21.67 -7.11
C GLY A 45 -15.19 21.49 -5.60
N LYS A 46 -16.05 20.70 -4.95
CA LYS A 46 -15.96 20.41 -3.52
C LYS A 46 -14.82 19.42 -3.23
N ASN A 47 -13.99 19.73 -2.22
CA ASN A 47 -13.03 18.78 -1.66
C ASN A 47 -13.79 17.69 -0.88
N ILE A 48 -13.57 16.44 -1.27
CA ILE A 48 -14.23 15.25 -0.72
C ILE A 48 -13.23 14.22 -0.17
N GLY A 49 -11.93 14.55 -0.16
CA GLY A 49 -10.89 13.63 0.27
C GLY A 49 -9.49 14.05 -0.15
N GLU A 50 -8.54 13.15 -0.04
CA GLU A 50 -7.14 13.40 -0.35
C GLU A 50 -6.46 12.19 -1.00
N LEU A 51 -5.38 12.46 -1.72
CA LEU A 51 -4.45 11.51 -2.28
C LEU A 51 -3.05 11.87 -1.78
N THR A 52 -2.38 10.93 -1.11
CA THR A 52 -0.97 11.02 -0.75
C THR A 52 -0.20 9.93 -1.50
N VAL A 53 0.92 10.29 -2.13
CA VAL A 53 1.79 9.33 -2.85
C VAL A 53 3.24 9.57 -2.46
N SER A 54 3.84 8.61 -1.74
CA SER A 54 5.21 8.68 -1.27
C SER A 54 6.07 7.59 -1.90
N VAL A 55 7.32 7.94 -2.18
CA VAL A 55 8.38 7.01 -2.59
C VAL A 55 9.58 7.27 -1.70
N SER A 56 10.12 6.22 -1.09
CA SER A 56 11.25 6.27 -0.17
C SER A 56 12.25 5.16 -0.48
N GLU A 57 13.53 5.37 -0.23
CA GLU A 57 14.52 4.29 -0.28
C GLU A 57 14.36 3.40 0.97
N THR A 58 14.53 2.10 0.77
CA THR A 58 14.45 1.11 1.85
C THR A 58 15.29 -0.12 1.52
N VAL A 59 15.33 -1.06 2.46
CA VAL A 59 15.95 -2.38 2.28
C VAL A 59 14.90 -3.44 2.59
N ARG A 60 14.76 -4.43 1.69
CA ARG A 60 13.83 -5.56 1.87
C ARG A 60 14.63 -6.85 1.74
N GLY A 61 14.82 -7.55 2.86
CA GLY A 61 15.82 -8.63 2.92
C GLY A 61 17.21 -8.03 2.74
N ASP A 62 17.95 -8.50 1.73
CA ASP A 62 19.28 -7.99 1.38
C ASP A 62 19.27 -7.06 0.14
N GLU A 63 18.09 -6.74 -0.40
CA GLU A 63 17.93 -5.95 -1.63
C GLU A 63 17.62 -4.48 -1.30
N ILE A 64 18.45 -3.57 -1.83
CA ILE A 64 18.15 -2.12 -1.81
C ILE A 64 17.03 -1.84 -2.81
N CYS A 65 15.93 -1.26 -2.32
CA CYS A 65 14.73 -1.03 -3.11
C CYS A 65 14.05 0.28 -2.72
N TYR A 66 12.92 0.56 -3.37
CA TYR A 66 12.06 1.69 -3.11
C TYR A 66 10.75 1.21 -2.51
N TYR A 67 10.35 1.79 -1.38
CA TYR A 67 9.03 1.62 -0.82
C TYR A 67 8.11 2.71 -1.38
N VAL A 68 7.06 2.27 -2.08
CA VAL A 68 6.00 3.12 -2.60
C VAL A 68 4.79 2.96 -1.71
N HIS A 69 4.24 4.08 -1.24
CA HIS A 69 2.98 4.10 -0.51
C HIS A 69 2.07 5.19 -1.09
N ALA A 70 0.97 4.77 -1.71
CA ALA A 70 -0.06 5.63 -2.25
C ALA A 70 -1.39 5.36 -1.55
N GLN A 71 -2.08 6.40 -1.10
CA GLN A 71 -3.37 6.29 -0.45
C GLN A 71 -4.29 7.41 -0.93
N SER A 72 -5.43 7.02 -1.48
CA SER A 72 -6.57 7.87 -1.79
C SER A 72 -7.71 7.51 -0.85
N HIS A 73 -8.30 8.48 -0.18
CA HIS A 73 -9.51 8.26 0.59
C HIS A 73 -10.42 9.48 0.52
N GLY A 74 -11.72 9.25 0.69
CA GLY A 74 -12.71 10.32 0.67
C GLY A 74 -14.10 9.83 1.01
N VAL A 75 -15.04 10.77 1.00
CA VAL A 75 -16.45 10.52 1.24
C VAL A 75 -17.24 11.06 0.05
N LEU A 76 -17.82 10.16 -0.74
CA LEU A 76 -18.69 10.51 -1.86
C LEU A 76 -20.12 10.17 -1.47
N ASP A 77 -21.02 11.15 -1.54
CA ASP A 77 -22.44 11.01 -1.16
C ASP A 77 -22.67 10.36 0.21
N GLY A 78 -21.82 10.71 1.19
CA GLY A 78 -21.88 10.17 2.54
C GLY A 78 -21.30 8.77 2.71
N VAL A 79 -20.78 8.16 1.65
CA VAL A 79 -20.16 6.82 1.68
C VAL A 79 -18.64 6.94 1.70
N PRO A 80 -17.96 6.50 2.78
CA PRO A 80 -16.51 6.45 2.81
C PRO A 80 -15.96 5.40 1.83
N MET A 81 -14.97 5.80 1.05
CA MET A 81 -14.28 4.93 0.09
C MET A 81 -12.80 5.30 -0.02
N GLY A 82 -12.01 4.38 -0.53
CA GLY A 82 -10.60 4.63 -0.73
C GLY A 82 -9.87 3.49 -1.42
N THR A 83 -8.64 3.80 -1.81
CA THR A 83 -7.69 2.88 -2.40
C THR A 83 -6.33 3.14 -1.77
N SER A 84 -5.64 2.09 -1.35
CA SER A 84 -4.24 2.15 -0.92
C SER A 84 -3.40 1.16 -1.71
N VAL A 85 -2.14 1.51 -1.93
CA VAL A 85 -1.13 0.69 -2.58
C VAL A 85 0.16 0.81 -1.79
N THR A 86 0.70 -0.31 -1.33
CA THR A 86 2.07 -0.42 -0.82
C THR A 86 2.87 -1.32 -1.76
N ALA A 87 4.09 -0.94 -2.10
CA ALA A 87 4.93 -1.77 -2.97
C ALA A 87 6.42 -1.63 -2.66
N TYR A 88 7.15 -2.73 -2.84
CA TYR A 88 8.62 -2.76 -2.80
C TYR A 88 9.15 -2.96 -4.22
N ILE A 89 9.85 -1.97 -4.75
CA ILE A 89 10.31 -1.90 -6.13
C ILE A 89 11.84 -1.88 -6.17
N THR A 90 12.48 -2.86 -6.84
CA THR A 90 13.95 -2.88 -6.94
C THR A 90 14.50 -1.73 -7.79
N ARG A 91 15.83 -1.56 -7.78
CA ARG A 91 16.52 -0.63 -8.69
C ARG A 91 16.35 -0.96 -10.17
N GLY A 92 15.93 -2.18 -10.51
CA GLY A 92 15.56 -2.57 -11.88
C GLY A 92 14.09 -2.32 -12.23
N VAL A 93 13.36 -1.57 -11.39
CA VAL A 93 11.91 -1.32 -11.52
C VAL A 93 11.10 -2.62 -11.48
N VAL A 94 11.61 -3.64 -10.78
CA VAL A 94 10.92 -4.92 -10.59
C VAL A 94 10.14 -4.88 -9.29
N THR A 95 8.88 -5.29 -9.33
CA THR A 95 8.05 -5.41 -8.12
C THR A 95 8.44 -6.67 -7.36
N LEU A 96 8.92 -6.52 -6.12
CA LEU A 96 9.15 -7.65 -5.21
C LEU A 96 7.84 -8.09 -4.56
N GLU A 97 7.08 -7.11 -4.06
CA GLU A 97 5.81 -7.29 -3.37
C GLU A 97 4.98 -6.03 -3.56
N GLN A 98 3.67 -6.19 -3.73
CA GLN A 98 2.70 -5.11 -3.69
C GLN A 98 1.42 -5.59 -3.01
N THR A 99 0.83 -4.74 -2.15
CA THR A 99 -0.55 -4.89 -1.70
C THR A 99 -1.36 -3.69 -2.16
N GLN A 100 -2.44 -3.94 -2.89
CA GLN A 100 -3.45 -2.95 -3.24
C GLN A 100 -4.73 -3.28 -2.47
N HIS A 101 -5.36 -2.27 -1.91
CA HIS A 101 -6.59 -2.41 -1.14
C HIS A 101 -7.59 -1.33 -1.50
N GLU A 102 -8.77 -1.76 -1.92
CA GLU A 102 -9.87 -0.91 -2.35
C GLU A 102 -11.07 -1.18 -1.44
N TYR A 103 -11.73 -0.12 -0.97
CA TYR A 103 -12.88 -0.28 -0.10
C TYR A 103 -13.99 0.73 -0.36
N ILE A 104 -15.23 0.30 -0.09
CA ILE A 104 -16.42 1.14 -0.08
C ILE A 104 -17.28 0.71 1.12
N LYS A 105 -17.51 1.62 2.07
CA LYS A 105 -18.21 1.33 3.33
C LYS A 105 -19.71 1.60 3.24
N PHE A 106 -20.43 0.88 2.36
CA PHE A 106 -21.90 0.91 2.39
C PHE A 106 -22.42 0.32 3.70
N THR A 107 -23.48 0.92 4.27
CA THR A 107 -24.07 0.53 5.56
C THR A 107 -24.46 -0.95 5.64
N ASN A 108 -24.98 -1.52 4.54
CA ASN A 108 -25.52 -2.88 4.53
C ASN A 108 -24.61 -3.91 3.86
N LYS A 109 -23.71 -3.48 2.97
CA LYS A 109 -22.85 -4.37 2.19
C LYS A 109 -21.52 -3.68 1.90
N PRO A 110 -20.62 -3.56 2.90
CA PRO A 110 -19.29 -3.03 2.66
C PRO A 110 -18.58 -3.91 1.63
N LEU A 111 -17.89 -3.27 0.71
CA LEU A 111 -17.04 -3.92 -0.26
C LEU A 111 -15.58 -3.66 0.12
N ASP A 112 -14.81 -4.73 0.20
CA ASP A 112 -13.39 -4.73 0.47
C ASP A 112 -12.70 -5.63 -0.55
N LYS A 113 -11.68 -5.13 -1.24
CA LYS A 113 -10.90 -5.89 -2.21
C LYS A 113 -9.43 -5.69 -1.94
N LYS A 114 -8.72 -6.79 -1.67
CA LYS A 114 -7.27 -6.83 -1.44
C LYS A 114 -6.62 -7.63 -2.56
N THR A 115 -5.73 -7.02 -3.33
CA THR A 115 -4.91 -7.67 -4.35
C THR A 115 -3.45 -7.65 -3.88
N ILE A 116 -2.87 -8.82 -3.72
CA ILE A 116 -1.49 -9.04 -3.26
C ILE A 116 -0.70 -9.62 -4.42
N VAL A 117 0.41 -8.99 -4.76
CA VAL A 117 1.32 -9.40 -5.83
C VAL A 117 2.67 -9.71 -5.18
N VAL A 118 3.21 -10.90 -5.39
CA VAL A 118 4.50 -11.32 -4.84
C VAL A 118 5.34 -11.94 -5.93
N LYS A 119 6.61 -11.53 -6.03
CA LYS A 119 7.60 -12.18 -6.88
C LYS A 119 8.24 -13.35 -6.13
N GLU A 120 8.14 -14.54 -6.70
CA GLU A 120 8.70 -15.78 -6.16
C GLU A 120 9.60 -16.42 -7.21
N GLY A 121 10.91 -16.17 -7.11
CA GLY A 121 11.85 -16.62 -8.14
C GLY A 121 11.54 -16.01 -9.51
N ASP A 122 11.22 -16.87 -10.47
CA ASP A 122 10.79 -16.52 -11.83
C ASP A 122 9.26 -16.48 -11.99
N LYS A 123 8.50 -16.42 -10.89
CA LYS A 123 7.03 -16.37 -10.92
C LYS A 123 6.50 -15.10 -10.28
N LEU A 124 5.33 -14.68 -10.75
CA LEU A 124 4.51 -13.63 -10.17
C LEU A 124 3.22 -14.26 -9.65
N ARG A 125 3.06 -14.28 -8.33
CA ARG A 125 1.83 -14.76 -7.68
C ARG A 125 0.92 -13.58 -7.39
N VAL A 126 -0.32 -13.67 -7.84
CA VAL A 126 -1.36 -12.64 -7.69
C VAL A 126 -2.53 -13.24 -6.94
N LYS A 127 -2.71 -12.85 -5.68
CA LYS A 127 -3.81 -13.26 -4.82
C LYS A 127 -4.80 -12.12 -4.68
N LYS A 128 -6.07 -12.38 -4.95
CA LYS A 128 -7.17 -11.43 -4.81
C LYS A 128 -8.17 -11.96 -3.80
N ILE A 129 -8.48 -11.13 -2.80
CA ILE A 129 -9.50 -11.39 -1.78
C ILE A 129 -10.57 -10.31 -1.98
N THR A 130 -11.83 -10.70 -2.12
CA THR A 130 -12.97 -9.77 -2.18
C THR A 130 -13.97 -10.14 -1.11
N SER A 131 -14.27 -9.20 -0.22
CA SER A 131 -15.30 -9.34 0.81
C SER A 131 -16.44 -8.38 0.51
N ALA A 132 -17.65 -8.91 0.37
CA ALA A 132 -18.86 -8.14 0.10
C ALA A 132 -19.93 -8.47 1.16
N GLY A 133 -19.93 -7.73 2.27
CA GLY A 133 -20.72 -8.07 3.44
C GLY A 133 -20.21 -9.36 4.10
N ARG A 134 -21.02 -10.44 4.07
CA ARG A 134 -20.62 -11.76 4.62
C ARG A 134 -19.96 -12.66 3.57
N ASP A 135 -20.08 -12.32 2.30
CA ASP A 135 -19.53 -13.12 1.21
C ASP A 135 -18.04 -12.81 1.07
N VAL A 136 -17.20 -13.83 1.15
CA VAL A 136 -15.75 -13.71 0.91
C VAL A 136 -15.38 -14.63 -0.24
N SER A 137 -14.74 -14.08 -1.26
CA SER A 137 -14.15 -14.83 -2.36
C SER A 137 -12.64 -14.61 -2.39
N GLU A 138 -11.92 -15.68 -2.68
CA GLU A 138 -10.48 -15.67 -2.87
C GLU A 138 -10.15 -16.31 -4.21
N ASN A 139 -9.26 -15.69 -4.97
CA ASN A 139 -8.71 -16.24 -6.19
C ASN A 139 -7.19 -16.01 -6.21
N GLU A 140 -6.45 -16.98 -6.73
CA GLU A 140 -5.00 -16.87 -6.88
C GLU A 140 -4.60 -17.31 -8.29
N LEU A 141 -3.79 -16.47 -8.93
CA LEU A 141 -3.21 -16.71 -10.25
C LEU A 141 -1.68 -16.65 -10.12
N THR A 142 -0.99 -17.49 -10.88
CA THR A 142 0.47 -17.48 -10.94
C THR A 142 0.91 -17.37 -12.39
N TYR A 143 1.81 -16.43 -12.65
CA TYR A 143 2.35 -16.15 -13.96
C TYR A 143 3.87 -16.42 -14.00
N THR A 144 4.40 -16.88 -15.13
CA THR A 144 5.83 -17.23 -15.26
C THR A 144 6.58 -16.12 -15.98
N LEU A 145 7.49 -15.47 -15.26
CA LEU A 145 8.24 -14.28 -15.67
C LEU A 145 9.27 -14.53 -16.78
N ASN A 146 9.62 -15.79 -17.07
CA ASN A 146 10.45 -16.13 -18.23
C ASN A 146 9.83 -15.66 -19.57
N HIS A 147 8.51 -15.45 -19.59
CA HIS A 147 7.75 -14.91 -20.73
C HIS A 147 7.22 -13.49 -20.49
N GLU A 148 7.47 -12.86 -19.34
CA GLU A 148 6.79 -11.64 -18.88
C GLU A 148 7.75 -10.57 -18.33
N LYS A 149 8.90 -10.41 -19.01
CA LYS A 149 9.66 -9.16 -18.90
C LYS A 149 8.73 -8.01 -19.26
N GLY A 150 8.80 -6.89 -18.53
CA GLY A 150 7.97 -5.73 -18.81
C GLY A 150 6.72 -5.59 -17.94
N PHE A 151 6.55 -6.42 -16.90
CA PHE A 151 5.50 -6.21 -15.89
C PHE A 151 5.74 -4.94 -15.06
N VAL A 152 4.71 -4.11 -14.96
CA VAL A 152 4.67 -2.87 -14.19
C VAL A 152 3.44 -2.90 -13.29
N SER A 153 3.67 -3.05 -11.99
CA SER A 153 2.63 -2.93 -10.96
C SER A 153 2.19 -1.47 -10.77
N GLU A 154 1.14 -1.23 -9.97
CA GLU A 154 0.70 0.13 -9.65
C GLU A 154 1.78 0.97 -8.96
N GLY A 155 2.54 0.36 -8.04
CA GLY A 155 3.68 0.99 -7.37
C GLY A 155 4.83 1.30 -8.34
N ALA A 156 5.18 0.36 -9.22
CA ALA A 156 6.18 0.58 -10.25
C ALA A 156 5.75 1.67 -11.26
N ASN A 157 4.45 1.72 -11.59
CA ASN A 157 3.87 2.73 -12.48
C ASN A 157 4.03 4.15 -11.92
N ILE A 158 3.91 4.35 -10.59
CA ILE A 158 4.13 5.66 -9.96
C ILE A 158 5.57 6.15 -10.23
N ILE A 159 6.56 5.29 -9.98
CA ILE A 159 7.98 5.59 -10.25
C ILE A 159 8.18 5.86 -11.74
N LEU A 160 7.61 5.01 -12.60
CA LEU A 160 7.79 5.08 -14.04
C LEU A 160 7.27 6.40 -14.64
N GLN A 161 6.09 6.87 -14.22
CA GLN A 161 5.53 8.14 -14.69
C GLN A 161 6.37 9.35 -14.23
N ARG A 162 6.91 9.31 -13.01
CA ARG A 162 7.87 10.34 -12.53
C ARG A 162 9.12 10.36 -13.40
N ILE A 163 9.64 9.20 -13.79
CA ILE A 163 10.80 9.10 -14.70
C ILE A 163 10.48 9.63 -16.10
N MET A 164 9.31 9.30 -16.66
CA MET A 164 8.86 9.82 -17.96
C MET A 164 8.83 11.35 -17.94
N CYS A 165 8.30 11.96 -16.87
CA CYS A 165 8.30 13.40 -16.68
C CYS A 165 9.71 13.98 -16.60
N GLN A 166 10.60 13.39 -15.79
CA GLN A 166 11.99 13.84 -15.67
C GLN A 166 12.76 13.80 -17.00
N ARG A 167 12.45 12.81 -17.85
CA ARG A 167 13.08 12.66 -19.17
C ARG A 167 12.41 13.51 -20.24
N ASN A 168 11.26 14.13 -19.94
CA ASN A 168 10.36 14.73 -20.92
C ASN A 168 10.02 13.76 -22.08
N ASP A 169 9.95 12.47 -21.79
CA ASP A 169 9.85 11.38 -22.77
C ASP A 169 8.88 10.31 -22.29
N VAL A 170 7.84 10.07 -23.10
CA VAL A 170 6.90 8.95 -22.92
C VAL A 170 7.23 7.91 -23.99
N PRO A 171 7.44 6.62 -23.62
CA PRO A 171 7.83 5.59 -24.58
C PRO A 171 6.70 5.22 -25.53
N GLU A 172 6.49 6.03 -26.57
CA GLU A 172 5.42 5.81 -27.54
C GLU A 172 5.55 4.45 -28.24
N ASN A 173 4.41 3.77 -28.36
CA ASN A 173 4.26 2.42 -28.90
C ASN A 173 4.88 1.31 -28.03
N ALA A 174 5.43 1.62 -26.85
CA ALA A 174 5.80 0.58 -25.90
C ALA A 174 4.55 -0.08 -25.32
N LYS A 175 4.58 -1.41 -25.23
CA LYS A 175 3.52 -2.23 -24.64
C LYS A 175 4.11 -2.95 -23.43
N PHE A 176 3.63 -2.56 -22.26
CA PHE A 176 4.03 -3.13 -20.97
C PHE A 176 2.99 -4.16 -20.51
N LEU A 177 3.35 -5.00 -19.55
CA LEU A 177 2.40 -5.86 -18.87
C LEU A 177 1.91 -5.20 -17.58
N ALA A 178 0.63 -5.35 -17.26
CA ALA A 178 0.02 -4.88 -16.03
C ALA A 178 -1.09 -5.84 -15.59
N LEU A 179 -1.70 -5.57 -14.43
CA LEU A 179 -2.93 -6.23 -14.02
C LEU A 179 -4.12 -5.33 -14.37
N ASP A 180 -5.20 -5.91 -14.89
CA ASP A 180 -6.47 -5.21 -15.04
C ASP A 180 -7.28 -5.21 -13.73
N ASN A 181 -8.50 -4.66 -13.76
CA ASN A 181 -9.38 -4.62 -12.58
C ASN A 181 -9.81 -6.00 -12.07
N ALA A 182 -9.79 -7.03 -12.95
CA ALA A 182 -10.04 -8.42 -12.59
C ALA A 182 -8.81 -9.07 -11.93
N SER A 183 -7.66 -8.38 -11.93
CA SER A 183 -6.34 -8.88 -11.52
C SER A 183 -5.78 -9.93 -12.49
N CYS A 184 -6.20 -9.84 -13.75
CA CYS A 184 -5.68 -10.64 -14.86
C CYS A 184 -4.55 -9.89 -15.56
N LEU A 185 -3.52 -10.62 -15.99
CA LEU A 185 -2.42 -10.05 -16.77
C LEU A 185 -2.94 -9.51 -18.11
N THR A 186 -2.58 -8.26 -18.41
CA THR A 186 -3.02 -7.54 -19.61
C THR A 186 -1.91 -6.62 -20.15
N THR A 187 -2.20 -5.96 -21.26
CA THR A 187 -1.33 -4.94 -21.86
C THR A 187 -1.64 -3.55 -21.33
N MET A 188 -0.60 -2.78 -21.03
CA MET A 188 -0.64 -1.37 -20.66
C MET A 188 0.18 -0.53 -21.65
N ARG A 189 -0.30 0.69 -21.92
CA ARG A 189 0.36 1.66 -22.81
C ARG A 189 0.39 3.04 -22.16
N TYR A 190 1.37 3.83 -22.59
CA TYR A 190 1.44 5.25 -22.27
C TYR A 190 1.44 6.08 -23.55
N ALA A 191 0.84 7.26 -23.48
CA ALA A 191 0.91 8.27 -24.52
C ALA A 191 1.19 9.65 -23.91
N LYS A 192 1.91 10.49 -24.65
CA LYS A 192 2.13 11.88 -24.24
C LYS A 192 0.85 12.68 -24.52
N LEU A 193 0.37 13.39 -23.51
CA LEU A 193 -0.77 14.31 -23.69
C LEU A 193 -0.27 15.66 -24.24
N PRO A 194 -1.16 16.45 -24.87
CA PRO A 194 -0.84 17.81 -25.30
C PRO A 194 -0.31 18.68 -24.16
N GLU A 195 0.51 19.66 -24.51
CA GLU A 195 0.99 20.65 -23.55
C GLU A 195 -0.19 21.37 -22.89
N ARG A 196 -0.10 21.50 -21.57
CA ARG A 196 -1.12 22.14 -20.75
C ARG A 196 -0.44 23.07 -19.76
N THR A 197 -1.09 24.17 -19.43
CA THR A 197 -0.66 25.04 -18.34
C THR A 197 -1.69 25.03 -17.21
N THR A 198 -1.24 25.37 -16.01
CA THR A 198 -2.11 25.59 -14.85
C THR A 198 -1.65 26.80 -14.06
N THR A 199 -2.57 27.45 -13.35
CA THR A 199 -2.26 28.57 -12.47
C THR A 199 -2.38 28.11 -11.02
N ILE A 200 -1.28 28.16 -10.28
CA ILE A 200 -1.23 27.82 -8.85
C ILE A 200 -0.44 28.93 -8.14
N ALA A 201 -1.02 29.51 -7.08
CA ALA A 201 -0.41 30.59 -6.31
C ALA A 201 0.16 31.71 -7.20
N ASP A 202 -0.69 32.23 -8.09
CA ASP A 202 -0.40 33.33 -9.04
C ASP A 202 0.72 33.06 -10.06
N SER A 203 1.19 31.81 -10.16
CA SER A 203 2.19 31.38 -11.15
C SER A 203 1.55 30.48 -12.21
N THR A 204 1.79 30.78 -13.48
CA THR A 204 1.42 29.90 -14.60
C THR A 204 2.55 28.90 -14.86
N LEU A 205 2.23 27.62 -14.69
CA LEU A 205 3.20 26.52 -14.79
C LEU A 205 2.84 25.61 -15.96
N ALA A 206 3.85 25.22 -16.73
CA ALA A 206 3.72 24.19 -17.75
C ALA A 206 3.60 22.80 -17.11
N LEU A 207 2.77 21.95 -17.70
CA LEU A 207 2.50 20.61 -17.22
C LEU A 207 2.95 19.56 -18.24
N PHE A 208 3.62 18.52 -17.76
CA PHE A 208 3.90 17.31 -18.53
C PHE A 208 2.74 16.32 -18.34
N GLY A 209 2.00 16.04 -19.40
CA GLY A 209 0.85 15.15 -19.36
C GLY A 209 1.15 13.74 -19.89
N ILE A 210 0.67 12.72 -19.18
CA ILE A 210 0.76 11.32 -19.53
C ILE A 210 -0.64 10.72 -19.50
N GLU A 211 -1.04 10.10 -20.61
CA GLU A 211 -2.16 9.16 -20.62
C GLU A 211 -1.62 7.76 -20.34
N ARG A 212 -2.28 7.03 -19.43
CA ARG A 212 -2.07 5.61 -19.22
C ARG A 212 -3.33 4.87 -19.64
N GLU A 213 -3.18 3.86 -20.48
CA GLU A 213 -4.25 2.94 -20.88
C GLU A 213 -3.91 1.53 -20.38
N VAL A 214 -4.85 0.90 -19.66
CA VAL A 214 -4.78 -0.52 -19.27
C VAL A 214 -5.94 -1.24 -19.95
N LEU A 215 -5.63 -2.18 -20.85
CA LEU A 215 -6.63 -2.91 -21.61
C LEU A 215 -7.37 -3.88 -20.69
N GLY A 216 -8.70 -3.89 -20.74
CA GLY A 216 -9.46 -4.89 -20.03
C GLY A 216 -9.55 -6.17 -20.85
N MET A 217 -9.05 -7.28 -20.29
CA MET A 217 -9.09 -8.60 -20.94
C MET A 217 -10.50 -9.19 -20.87
N GLU A 218 -11.06 -9.14 -19.66
CA GLU A 218 -12.41 -9.55 -19.31
C GLU A 218 -13.18 -8.38 -18.65
N SER A 219 -12.58 -7.19 -18.69
CA SER A 219 -13.07 -5.96 -18.06
C SER A 219 -13.07 -4.81 -19.06
N LEU A 220 -13.58 -3.63 -18.65
CA LEU A 220 -13.50 -2.43 -19.48
C LEU A 220 -12.05 -1.90 -19.48
N THR A 221 -11.59 -1.44 -20.64
CA THR A 221 -10.35 -0.64 -20.71
C THR A 221 -10.48 0.60 -19.84
N VAL A 222 -9.46 0.83 -19.02
CA VAL A 222 -9.42 1.99 -18.13
C VAL A 222 -8.30 2.93 -18.58
N ARG A 223 -8.60 4.23 -18.59
CA ARG A 223 -7.65 5.29 -18.92
C ARG A 223 -7.51 6.28 -17.79
N TRP A 224 -6.29 6.76 -17.61
CA TRP A 224 -5.95 7.83 -16.68
C TRP A 224 -5.19 8.92 -17.40
N ASN A 225 -5.56 10.17 -17.14
CA ASN A 225 -4.73 11.33 -17.47
C ASN A 225 -4.06 11.81 -16.20
N THR A 226 -2.73 11.87 -16.22
CA THR A 226 -1.94 12.41 -15.12
C THR A 226 -1.06 13.54 -15.64
N HIS A 227 -1.09 14.68 -14.98
CA HIS A 227 -0.24 15.82 -15.30
C HIS A 227 0.72 16.09 -14.16
N PHE A 228 1.95 16.43 -14.51
CA PHE A 228 3.05 16.65 -13.58
C PHE A 228 3.63 18.05 -13.73
N LEU A 229 4.06 18.63 -12.61
CA LEU A 229 4.91 19.81 -12.58
C LEU A 229 6.34 19.45 -13.03
N GLU A 230 7.13 20.49 -13.35
CA GLU A 230 8.57 20.35 -13.45
C GLU A 230 9.15 19.74 -12.16
N GLY A 231 9.99 18.71 -12.30
CA GLY A 231 10.51 17.91 -11.19
C GLY A 231 9.72 16.64 -10.88
N GLY A 232 8.58 16.41 -11.54
CA GLY A 232 7.83 15.15 -11.46
C GLY A 232 6.74 15.08 -10.39
N TYR A 233 6.47 16.18 -9.69
CA TYR A 233 5.35 16.26 -8.74
C TYR A 233 4.01 16.18 -9.46
N MET A 234 3.08 15.39 -8.93
CA MET A 234 1.77 15.22 -9.54
C MET A 234 0.91 16.47 -9.33
N ALA A 235 0.48 17.10 -10.42
CA ALA A 235 -0.38 18.27 -10.41
C ALA A 235 -1.86 17.90 -10.48
N THR A 236 -2.21 16.97 -11.38
CA THR A 236 -3.56 16.43 -11.48
C THR A 236 -3.56 14.97 -11.88
N ARG A 237 -4.58 14.23 -11.45
CA ARG A 237 -4.87 12.87 -11.91
C ARG A 237 -6.37 12.70 -12.04
N GLU A 238 -6.82 12.12 -13.15
CA GLU A 238 -8.22 11.79 -13.38
C GLU A 238 -8.33 10.40 -14.02
N THR A 239 -9.39 9.69 -13.68
CA THR A 239 -9.77 8.45 -14.38
C THR A 239 -10.87 8.83 -15.35
N ILE A 240 -10.71 8.48 -16.63
CA ILE A 240 -11.70 8.83 -17.65
C ILE A 240 -13.04 8.17 -17.31
N GLY A 241 -14.10 8.98 -17.21
CA GLY A 241 -15.45 8.55 -16.81
C GLY A 241 -15.71 8.59 -15.30
N SER A 242 -14.77 9.07 -14.48
CA SER A 242 -14.97 9.30 -13.05
C SER A 242 -15.45 10.72 -12.77
N SER A 243 -16.35 10.89 -11.80
CA SER A 243 -16.86 12.18 -11.32
C SER A 243 -15.94 12.87 -10.30
N VAL A 244 -14.75 12.29 -10.07
CA VAL A 244 -13.76 12.81 -9.13
C VAL A 244 -12.41 12.96 -9.82
N ARG A 245 -11.68 14.00 -9.43
CA ARG A 245 -10.31 14.23 -9.86
C ARG A 245 -9.42 14.55 -8.68
N MET A 246 -8.15 14.19 -8.78
CA MET A 246 -7.14 14.61 -7.84
C MET A 246 -6.45 15.86 -8.38
N GLN A 247 -6.30 16.87 -7.53
CA GLN A 247 -5.71 18.15 -7.90
C GLN A 247 -4.84 18.70 -6.78
N LEU A 248 -3.66 19.18 -7.16
CA LEU A 248 -2.76 19.91 -6.31
C LEU A 248 -3.38 21.28 -5.94
N ILE A 249 -3.51 21.55 -4.63
CA ILE A 249 -4.04 22.82 -4.14
C ILE A 249 -2.90 23.84 -3.92
N GLN A 250 -1.73 23.38 -3.49
CA GLN A 250 -0.58 24.25 -3.17
C GLN A 250 0.69 23.69 -3.76
N LEU A 251 1.61 24.56 -4.16
CA LEU A 251 2.91 24.12 -4.69
C LEU A 251 3.72 23.38 -3.63
N PRO A 252 4.45 22.31 -4.01
CA PRO A 252 5.41 21.68 -3.12
C PRO A 252 6.47 22.69 -2.69
N THR A 253 6.73 22.82 -1.39
CA THR A 253 7.83 23.63 -0.89
C THR A 253 9.16 22.88 -1.12
N LYS A 254 10.29 23.59 -1.17
CA LYS A 254 11.62 23.01 -1.47
C LYS A 254 12.06 21.86 -0.53
N ASP A 255 11.40 21.72 0.63
CA ASP A 255 11.62 20.66 1.62
C ASP A 255 10.52 19.57 1.63
N GLY A 256 9.63 19.53 0.61
CA GLY A 256 8.57 18.52 0.51
C GLY A 256 7.45 18.65 1.56
N GLN A 257 7.44 19.72 2.36
CA GLN A 257 6.37 20.01 3.33
C GLN A 257 5.56 21.24 2.91
N PRO A 258 4.23 21.27 3.05
CA PRO A 258 3.42 22.46 2.75
C PRO A 258 3.89 23.68 3.57
N LYS A 259 3.78 24.88 2.98
CA LYS A 259 4.16 26.14 3.64
C LYS A 259 3.42 26.26 4.98
N LYS A 260 4.17 26.38 6.08
CA LYS A 260 3.66 26.73 7.42
C LYS A 260 2.95 28.08 7.36
N GLY A 261 1.64 28.04 7.12
CA GLY A 261 0.73 29.17 7.13
C GLY A 261 -0.53 28.93 7.96
N GLU A 262 -0.68 27.76 8.57
CA GLU A 262 -1.61 27.49 9.67
C GLU A 262 -0.86 26.59 10.65
N LYS A 263 -1.00 26.88 11.95
CA LYS A 263 -0.32 26.12 13.02
C LYS A 263 -0.89 24.69 13.05
N SER A 264 -0.39 23.78 12.21
CA SER A 264 -0.32 22.39 12.63
C SER A 264 0.86 22.30 13.58
N VAL A 265 0.54 22.07 14.84
CA VAL A 265 1.52 21.64 15.83
C VAL A 265 2.25 20.48 15.19
N SER A 266 3.57 20.60 15.04
CA SER A 266 4.45 19.47 14.82
C SER A 266 4.32 18.58 16.05
N ALA A 267 3.22 17.82 16.10
CA ALA A 267 3.20 16.59 16.83
C ALA A 267 4.25 15.72 16.13
N ARG A 268 5.04 14.99 16.91
CA ARG A 268 5.62 13.74 16.42
C ARG A 268 4.52 13.07 15.60
N ASN A 269 4.79 12.64 14.36
CA ASN A 269 3.76 11.98 13.55
C ASN A 269 3.21 10.82 14.38
N ASP A 270 2.12 11.05 15.12
CA ASP A 270 1.35 10.02 15.75
C ASP A 270 0.90 9.21 14.56
N LEU A 271 1.42 7.99 14.46
CA LEU A 271 1.05 7.07 13.41
C LEU A 271 -0.47 6.90 13.55
N HIS A 272 -1.27 7.64 12.77
CA HIS A 272 -2.73 7.59 12.77
C HIS A 272 -3.17 6.32 12.04
N TRP A 273 -2.70 5.18 12.56
CA TRP A 273 -2.89 3.84 12.01
C TRP A 273 -4.37 3.46 11.92
N GLU A 274 -5.22 4.10 12.72
CA GLU A 274 -6.69 3.96 12.69
C GLU A 274 -7.33 4.59 11.44
N ALA A 275 -6.70 5.61 10.85
CA ALA A 275 -7.16 6.24 9.60
C ALA A 275 -6.63 5.50 8.36
N ASP A 276 -5.49 4.83 8.49
CA ASP A 276 -4.94 3.97 7.46
C ASP A 276 -5.61 2.58 7.53
N MET A 277 -6.44 2.28 6.53
CA MET A 277 -7.18 1.03 6.51
C MET A 277 -6.29 -0.21 6.34
N GLN A 278 -5.11 -0.09 5.73
CA GLN A 278 -4.13 -1.18 5.66
C GLN A 278 -3.52 -1.43 7.04
N MET A 279 -3.12 -0.37 7.74
CA MET A 279 -2.57 -0.50 9.09
C MET A 279 -3.61 -1.02 10.08
N THR A 280 -4.85 -0.56 9.95
CA THR A 280 -5.99 -1.09 10.73
C THR A 280 -6.24 -2.56 10.41
N SER A 281 -6.22 -2.96 9.13
CA SER A 281 -6.35 -4.37 8.71
C SER A 281 -5.22 -5.22 9.30
N HIS A 282 -3.96 -4.78 9.17
CA HIS A 282 -2.81 -5.46 9.77
C HIS A 282 -2.92 -5.59 11.29
N TYR A 283 -3.37 -4.53 11.97
CA TYR A 283 -3.60 -4.56 13.41
C TYR A 283 -4.67 -5.59 13.79
N ILE A 284 -5.81 -5.62 13.09
CA ILE A 284 -6.88 -6.58 13.34
C ILE A 284 -6.40 -8.02 13.09
N GLU A 285 -5.76 -8.28 11.94
CA GLU A 285 -5.20 -9.59 11.59
C GLU A 285 -4.18 -10.05 12.66
N ARG A 286 -3.27 -9.16 13.07
CA ARG A 286 -2.26 -9.48 14.09
C ARG A 286 -2.89 -9.73 15.45
N LYS A 287 -3.88 -8.93 15.84
CA LYS A 287 -4.66 -9.09 17.08
C LYS A 287 -5.38 -10.42 17.11
N GLU A 288 -6.07 -10.80 16.03
CA GLU A 288 -6.76 -12.10 15.93
C GLU A 288 -5.78 -13.27 15.99
N LYS A 289 -4.64 -13.19 15.28
CA LYS A 289 -3.57 -14.19 15.37
C LYS A 289 -3.09 -14.37 16.81
N LEU A 290 -2.80 -13.27 17.52
CA LEU A 290 -2.38 -13.30 18.92
C LEU A 290 -3.45 -13.91 19.84
N ILE A 291 -4.72 -13.59 19.63
CA ILE A 291 -5.84 -14.19 20.38
C ILE A 291 -5.92 -15.70 20.11
N ASN A 292 -5.74 -16.13 18.85
CA ASN A 292 -5.80 -17.54 18.49
C ASN A 292 -4.60 -18.34 19.03
N ASP A 293 -3.40 -17.77 18.95
CA ASP A 293 -2.18 -18.34 19.53
C ASP A 293 -2.34 -18.49 21.04
N HIS A 294 -2.89 -17.47 21.72
CA HIS A 294 -3.18 -17.54 23.16
C HIS A 294 -4.21 -18.63 23.50
N LYS A 295 -5.34 -18.70 22.77
CA LYS A 295 -6.35 -19.76 22.95
C LYS A 295 -5.75 -21.15 22.76
N THR A 296 -4.86 -21.30 21.79
CA THR A 296 -4.16 -22.56 21.51
C THR A 296 -3.20 -22.91 22.63
N TYR A 297 -2.42 -21.94 23.12
CA TYR A 297 -1.51 -22.11 24.25
C TYR A 297 -2.24 -22.58 25.52
N VAL A 298 -3.37 -21.94 25.86
CA VAL A 298 -4.20 -22.33 27.03
C VAL A 298 -4.78 -23.74 26.85
N ARG A 299 -5.25 -24.10 25.64
CA ARG A 299 -5.77 -25.45 25.35
C ARG A 299 -4.71 -26.55 25.50
N HIS A 300 -3.47 -26.28 25.08
CA HIS A 300 -2.39 -27.26 25.16
C HIS A 300 -1.75 -27.39 26.55
N LYS A 301 -2.12 -26.51 27.50
CA LYS A 301 -1.63 -26.54 28.88
C LYS A 301 -2.80 -26.66 29.86
N PRO A 302 -3.38 -27.87 30.02
CA PRO A 302 -4.49 -28.08 30.96
C PRO A 302 -4.10 -27.73 32.41
N GLU A 303 -2.82 -27.87 32.76
CA GLU A 303 -2.26 -27.45 34.05
C GLU A 303 -2.47 -25.96 34.36
N LEU A 304 -2.34 -25.09 33.37
CA LEU A 304 -2.58 -23.64 33.54
C LEU A 304 -4.05 -23.36 33.86
N ARG A 305 -4.95 -24.11 33.21
CA ARG A 305 -6.38 -23.99 33.44
C ARG A 305 -6.75 -24.50 34.84
N ALA A 306 -6.24 -25.66 35.24
CA ALA A 306 -6.45 -26.21 36.58
C ALA A 306 -5.93 -25.24 37.65
N LEU A 307 -4.73 -24.68 37.47
CA LEU A 307 -4.14 -23.70 38.39
C LEU A 307 -5.01 -22.45 38.57
N LEU A 308 -5.59 -21.93 37.47
CA LEU A 308 -6.47 -20.76 37.50
C LEU A 308 -7.85 -21.10 38.09
N GLU A 309 -8.37 -22.31 37.84
CA GLU A 309 -9.62 -22.81 38.44
C GLU A 309 -9.47 -22.97 39.96
N ASP A 310 -8.37 -23.56 40.42
CA ASP A 310 -8.03 -23.69 41.84
C ASP A 310 -7.90 -22.31 42.50
N PHE A 311 -7.20 -21.37 41.85
CA PHE A 311 -7.09 -19.99 42.34
C PHE A 311 -8.47 -19.33 42.49
N CYS A 312 -9.31 -19.42 41.45
CA CYS A 312 -10.66 -18.86 41.48
C CYS A 312 -11.50 -19.50 42.60
N GLN A 313 -11.37 -20.81 42.81
CA GLN A 313 -12.05 -21.51 43.89
C GLN A 313 -11.59 -21.00 45.26
N PHE A 314 -10.28 -20.79 45.45
CA PHE A 314 -9.74 -20.24 46.69
C PHE A 314 -10.20 -18.81 46.97
N VAL A 315 -10.25 -17.96 45.95
CA VAL A 315 -10.77 -16.58 46.09
C VAL A 315 -12.24 -16.60 46.47
N LEU A 316 -13.06 -17.44 45.81
CA LEU A 316 -14.50 -17.54 46.09
C LEU A 316 -14.81 -18.12 47.47
N LEU A 317 -13.98 -19.07 47.95
CA LEU A 317 -14.13 -19.68 49.27
C LEU A 317 -13.65 -18.77 50.40
N ARG A 318 -12.47 -18.14 50.25
CA ARG A 318 -11.85 -17.34 51.32
C ARG A 318 -12.32 -15.89 51.34
N LYS A 319 -12.85 -15.38 50.23
CA LYS A 319 -13.29 -13.98 50.05
C LYS A 319 -12.32 -12.97 50.69
N PRO A 320 -11.04 -12.98 50.28
CA PRO A 320 -10.05 -12.07 50.85
C PRO A 320 -10.41 -10.62 50.52
N ASP A 321 -10.16 -9.70 51.47
CA ASP A 321 -10.40 -8.27 51.28
C ASP A 321 -9.46 -7.65 50.23
N ASP A 322 -8.25 -8.22 50.06
CA ASP A 322 -7.28 -7.86 49.03
C ASP A 322 -6.93 -9.06 48.13
N VAL A 323 -7.55 -9.09 46.96
CA VAL A 323 -7.38 -10.14 45.96
C VAL A 323 -5.98 -10.09 45.31
N CYS A 324 -5.36 -8.91 45.20
CA CYS A 324 -4.06 -8.75 44.55
C CYS A 324 -2.92 -9.32 45.41
N SER A 325 -2.91 -9.01 46.70
CA SER A 325 -1.95 -9.58 47.65
C SER A 325 -2.13 -11.10 47.76
N PHE A 326 -3.38 -11.57 47.82
CA PHE A 326 -3.71 -13.00 47.83
C PHE A 326 -3.23 -13.75 46.58
N ALA A 327 -3.37 -13.13 45.39
CA ALA A 327 -2.86 -13.68 44.14
C ALA A 327 -1.33 -13.81 44.15
N SER A 328 -0.63 -12.77 44.62
CA SER A 328 0.83 -12.80 44.72
C SER A 328 1.33 -13.97 45.55
N ASP A 329 0.75 -14.18 46.74
CA ASP A 329 1.13 -15.27 47.64
C ASP A 329 0.77 -16.64 47.06
N TYR A 330 -0.41 -16.78 46.44
CA TYR A 330 -0.84 -18.01 45.81
C TYR A 330 0.06 -18.42 44.63
N PHE A 331 0.40 -17.50 43.73
CA PHE A 331 1.24 -17.82 42.58
C PHE A 331 2.73 -17.94 42.95
N ALA A 332 3.18 -17.30 44.03
CA ALA A 332 4.56 -17.42 44.52
C ALA A 332 4.94 -18.87 44.83
N SER A 333 4.01 -19.69 45.34
CA SER A 333 4.28 -21.11 45.66
C SER A 333 4.57 -21.98 44.44
N PHE A 334 4.19 -21.54 43.24
CA PHE A 334 4.43 -22.25 41.98
C PHE A 334 5.71 -21.77 41.27
N SER A 335 6.37 -20.72 41.77
CA SER A 335 7.65 -20.26 41.24
C SER A 335 8.78 -21.18 41.72
N THR A 336 9.02 -22.28 41.00
CA THR A 336 10.35 -22.89 41.03
C THR A 336 11.35 -21.88 40.49
N LYS A 337 12.57 -21.83 41.06
CA LYS A 337 13.66 -20.92 40.65
C LYS A 337 14.07 -21.16 39.18
N ILE A 338 13.25 -20.71 38.25
CA ILE A 338 13.58 -20.57 36.84
C ILE A 338 14.34 -19.25 36.77
N LYS A 339 15.66 -19.30 36.53
CA LYS A 339 16.38 -18.11 36.08
C LYS A 339 15.61 -17.58 34.87
N PRO A 340 15.14 -16.31 34.89
CA PRO A 340 14.49 -15.76 33.72
C PRO A 340 15.49 -15.88 32.55
N PRO A 341 15.03 -16.25 31.33
CA PRO A 341 15.81 -15.92 30.15
C PRO A 341 16.07 -14.43 30.25
N THR A 342 17.34 -14.03 30.25
CA THR A 342 17.73 -12.63 30.13
C THR A 342 17.02 -12.06 28.91
N LEU A 343 15.91 -11.34 29.15
CA LEU A 343 15.41 -10.36 28.23
C LEU A 343 16.60 -9.41 27.99
N PRO A 344 17.04 -9.19 26.73
CA PRO A 344 17.96 -8.10 26.48
C PRO A 344 17.31 -6.84 27.04
N SER A 345 17.94 -6.30 28.08
CA SER A 345 17.52 -5.06 28.70
C SER A 345 17.60 -3.97 27.63
N ASN A 346 16.50 -3.27 27.40
CA ASN A 346 16.44 -2.04 26.59
C ASN A 346 17.23 -0.86 27.20
N ALA A 347 18.26 -1.15 28.01
CA ALA A 347 19.20 -0.17 28.54
C ALA A 347 20.59 -0.22 27.88
N GLU A 348 20.94 -1.25 27.10
CA GLU A 348 22.26 -1.33 26.44
C GLU A 348 22.27 -0.88 24.97
N GLU A 349 21.09 -0.67 24.36
CA GLU A 349 20.98 -0.21 22.96
C GLU A 349 20.95 1.33 22.81
N LYS A 350 21.24 2.07 23.90
CA LYS A 350 21.42 3.54 23.86
C LYS A 350 22.89 3.99 23.88
N GLN A 351 23.85 3.07 23.80
CA GLN A 351 25.28 3.41 23.74
C GLN A 351 26.02 2.86 22.51
N ARG A 352 25.32 2.34 21.49
CA ARG A 352 25.94 1.90 20.22
C ARG A 352 25.39 2.59 18.95
N LEU A 353 24.82 3.78 19.11
CA LEU A 353 24.56 4.73 18.02
C LEU A 353 25.13 6.09 18.43
N ASN A 354 26.44 6.24 18.20
CA ASN A 354 27.26 7.45 18.04
C ASN A 354 28.71 7.07 18.43
N PRO A 355 29.73 7.26 17.59
CA PRO A 355 29.80 8.10 16.39
C PRO A 355 29.57 7.37 15.07
#